data_AF-A0A946QPU1-F1
#
_entry.id   AF-A0A946QPU1-F1
#
_cell.length_a   1.000
_cell.length_b   1.000
_cell.length_c   1.000
_cell.angle_alpha   90.00
_cell.angle_beta   90.00
_cell.angle_gamma   90.00
#
_symmetry.space_group_name_H-M   'P 1'
#
loop_
_entity.id
_entity.type
_entity.pdbx_description
1 polymer ?
#
loop_
_entity_poly.entity_id
_entity_poly.type
_entity_poly.pdbx_seq_one_letter_code
_entity_poly.pdbx_strand_id
1 'polypeptide(L)'
;MSKKIEIKPLTPLVRKQIIQAQRNEVTEYHIYKRLARATKNKKNKGILNSIADDELRHYSIWMKYSGREVEPSKWDIFKFYWIAMIFGLNFGLKLMERGEERAQINYNEIGKEIPEAIQISIEENQHEKELIAMIGENK
;
A
#
# COMPACT_ATOMS: atom_id res chain seq x y z
N MET A 1 13.20 -26.09 12.42
CA MET A 1 14.26 -25.81 11.43
C MET A 1 13.67 -24.86 10.39
N SER A 2 13.89 -23.56 10.52
CA SER A 2 13.42 -22.58 9.54
C SER A 2 14.37 -22.64 8.33
N LYS A 3 13.87 -23.03 7.16
CA LYS A 3 14.62 -22.91 5.90
C LYS A 3 15.04 -21.44 5.77
N LYS A 4 16.34 -21.16 5.85
CA LYS A 4 16.89 -19.88 5.37
C LYS A 4 16.49 -19.79 3.90
N ILE A 5 15.58 -18.87 3.58
CA ILE A 5 15.30 -18.51 2.19
C ILE A 5 16.62 -17.96 1.68
N GLU A 6 17.25 -18.68 0.76
CA GLU A 6 18.47 -18.24 0.10
C GLU A 6 18.07 -17.16 -0.91
N ILE A 7 18.00 -15.91 -0.43
CA ILE A 7 17.58 -14.79 -1.26
C ILE A 7 18.71 -14.53 -2.26
N LYS A 8 18.47 -14.89 -3.52
CA LYS A 8 19.34 -14.56 -4.65
C LYS A 8 19.58 -13.04 -4.68
N PRO A 9 20.80 -12.56 -4.98
CA PRO A 9 21.05 -11.13 -5.08
C PRO A 9 20.14 -10.49 -6.12
N LEU A 10 19.32 -9.54 -5.66
CA LEU A 10 18.40 -8.78 -6.50
C LEU A 10 19.15 -7.82 -7.42
N THR A 11 18.63 -7.62 -8.63
CA THR A 11 19.14 -6.56 -9.52
C THR A 11 19.01 -5.19 -8.87
N PRO A 12 19.90 -4.22 -9.17
CA PRO A 12 19.79 -2.86 -8.64
C PRO A 12 18.44 -2.19 -8.95
N LEU A 13 17.86 -2.50 -10.11
CA LEU A 13 16.54 -2.03 -10.52
C LEU A 13 15.43 -2.56 -9.60
N VAL A 14 15.36 -3.88 -9.40
CA VAL A 14 14.37 -4.49 -8.51
C VAL A 14 14.57 -4.02 -7.07
N ARG A 15 15.83 -3.95 -6.60
CA ARG A 15 16.14 -3.44 -5.25
C ARG A 15 15.63 -2.02 -5.04
N LYS A 16 15.80 -1.13 -6.02
CA LYS A 16 15.28 0.25 -5.94
C LYS A 16 13.76 0.27 -5.86
N GLN A 17 13.09 -0.53 -6.70
CA GLN A 17 11.64 -0.59 -6.74
C GLN A 17 11.05 -1.15 -5.44
N ILE A 18 11.60 -2.23 -4.88
CA ILE A 18 11.06 -2.79 -3.63
C ILE A 18 11.24 -1.85 -2.43
N ILE A 19 12.30 -1.02 -2.39
CA ILE A 19 12.47 -0.04 -1.32
C ILE A 19 11.42 1.07 -1.44
N GLN A 20 11.10 1.46 -2.68
CA GLN A 20 10.04 2.44 -2.93
C GLN A 20 8.66 1.85 -2.58
N ALA A 21 8.36 0.64 -3.03
CA ALA A 21 7.13 -0.08 -2.68
C ALA A 21 7.00 -0.19 -1.16
N GLN A 22 8.03 -0.72 -0.47
CA GLN A 22 8.07 -0.82 0.99
C GLN A 22 7.77 0.52 1.70
N ARG A 23 8.30 1.64 1.21
CA ARG A 23 7.96 2.96 1.78
C ARG A 23 6.49 3.33 1.55
N ASN A 24 5.96 3.07 0.37
CA ASN A 24 4.57 3.35 0.03
C ASN A 24 3.65 2.54 0.96
N GLU A 25 3.84 1.22 1.04
CA GLU A 25 3.00 0.32 1.85
C GLU A 25 2.86 0.81 3.30
N VAL A 26 3.98 1.12 3.96
CA VAL A 26 3.93 1.56 5.37
C VAL A 26 3.36 2.97 5.51
N THR A 27 3.45 3.80 4.47
CA THR A 27 2.82 5.12 4.43
C THR A 27 1.30 4.97 4.30
N GLU A 28 0.85 4.14 3.37
CA GLU A 28 -0.56 3.83 3.11
C GLU A 28 -1.23 3.15 4.30
N TYR A 29 -0.57 2.17 4.92
CA TYR A 29 -0.98 1.59 6.21
C TYR A 29 -1.39 2.69 7.20
N HIS A 30 -0.52 3.66 7.44
CA HIS A 30 -0.79 4.73 8.39
C HIS A 30 -1.92 5.66 7.96
N ILE A 31 -2.03 5.95 6.66
CA ILE A 31 -3.12 6.77 6.12
C ILE A 31 -4.45 6.03 6.31
N TYR A 32 -4.56 4.78 5.86
CA TYR A 32 -5.77 3.98 5.97
C TYR A 32 -6.21 3.78 7.43
N LYS A 33 -5.29 3.46 8.35
CA LYS A 33 -5.63 3.38 9.79
C LYS A 33 -6.17 4.69 10.33
N ARG A 34 -5.61 5.82 9.89
CA ARG A 34 -6.05 7.14 10.35
C ARG A 34 -7.43 7.50 9.79
N LEU A 35 -7.67 7.23 8.51
CA LEU A 35 -8.97 7.42 7.86
C LEU A 35 -10.05 6.49 8.46
N ALA A 36 -9.70 5.24 8.76
CA ALA A 36 -10.59 4.29 9.42
C ALA A 36 -11.04 4.79 10.80
N ARG A 37 -10.16 5.47 11.55
CA ARG A 37 -10.52 6.07 12.85
C ARG A 37 -11.45 7.28 12.68
N ALA A 38 -11.27 8.06 11.62
CA ALA A 38 -12.05 9.27 11.36
C ALA A 38 -13.44 8.98 10.75
N THR A 39 -13.60 7.87 10.02
CA THR A 39 -14.87 7.55 9.37
C THR A 39 -15.93 7.06 10.35
N LYS A 40 -17.18 7.54 10.15
CA LYS A 40 -18.35 7.15 10.96
C LYS A 40 -19.03 5.88 10.43
N ASN A 41 -18.95 5.63 9.13
CA ASN A 41 -19.57 4.46 8.50
C ASN A 41 -18.79 3.20 8.91
N LYS A 42 -19.47 2.26 9.60
CA LYS A 42 -18.86 1.02 10.10
C LYS A 42 -18.34 0.12 8.99
N LYS A 43 -19.01 0.07 7.84
CA LYS A 43 -18.58 -0.72 6.68
C LYS A 43 -17.28 -0.15 6.10
N ASN A 44 -17.25 1.15 5.82
CA ASN A 44 -16.06 1.83 5.31
C ASN A 44 -14.89 1.72 6.30
N LYS A 45 -15.17 1.80 7.61
CA LYS A 45 -14.17 1.56 8.66
C LYS A 45 -13.58 0.14 8.57
N GLY A 46 -14.42 -0.87 8.32
CA GLY A 46 -13.98 -2.25 8.15
C GLY A 46 -13.06 -2.39 6.94
N ILE A 47 -13.48 -1.89 5.78
CA ILE A 47 -12.71 -1.95 4.53
C ILE A 47 -11.35 -1.25 4.70
N LEU A 48 -11.33 -0.01 5.20
CA LEU A 48 -10.08 0.73 5.42
C LEU A 48 -9.12 0.04 6.41
N ASN A 49 -9.64 -0.67 7.42
CA ASN A 49 -8.75 -1.45 8.32
C ASN A 49 -8.23 -2.71 7.62
N SER A 50 -9.06 -3.38 6.82
CA SER A 50 -8.65 -4.56 6.05
C SER A 50 -7.52 -4.22 5.10
N ILE A 51 -7.69 -3.17 4.29
CA ILE A 51 -6.66 -2.69 3.36
C ILE A 51 -5.39 -2.32 4.12
N ALA A 52 -5.50 -1.56 5.22
CA ALA A 52 -4.33 -1.25 6.04
C ALA A 52 -3.56 -2.49 6.51
N ASP A 53 -4.27 -3.53 6.97
CA ASP A 53 -3.62 -4.75 7.45
C ASP A 53 -2.93 -5.51 6.30
N ASP A 54 -3.43 -5.40 5.06
CA ASP A 54 -2.76 -5.87 3.85
C ASP A 54 -1.49 -5.07 3.56
N GLU A 55 -1.51 -3.73 3.59
CA GLU A 55 -0.30 -2.93 3.33
C GLU A 55 0.82 -3.25 4.33
N LEU A 56 0.46 -3.47 5.59
CA LEU A 56 1.45 -3.85 6.60
C LEU A 56 2.05 -5.25 6.31
N ARG A 57 1.24 -6.16 5.75
CA ARG A 57 1.72 -7.47 5.30
C ARG A 57 2.61 -7.32 4.07
N HIS A 58 2.27 -6.48 3.09
CA HIS A 58 3.11 -6.20 1.92
C HIS A 58 4.43 -5.56 2.31
N TYR A 59 4.42 -4.57 3.19
CA TYR A 59 5.63 -3.99 3.79
C TYR A 59 6.55 -5.08 4.36
N SER A 60 5.96 -6.02 5.11
CA SER A 60 6.69 -7.11 5.74
C SER A 60 7.24 -8.10 4.70
N ILE A 61 6.56 -8.31 3.57
CA ILE A 61 7.07 -9.10 2.45
C ILE A 61 8.27 -8.40 1.83
N TRP A 62 8.14 -7.12 1.48
CA TRP A 62 9.25 -6.34 0.91
C TRP A 62 10.45 -6.27 1.83
N MET A 63 10.24 -6.14 3.14
CA MET A 63 11.30 -6.13 4.15
C MET A 63 12.13 -7.42 4.16
N LYS A 64 11.51 -8.59 3.93
CA LYS A 64 12.24 -9.87 3.82
C LYS A 64 13.26 -9.83 2.69
N TYR A 65 12.90 -9.21 1.56
CA TYR A 65 13.74 -9.11 0.37
C TYR A 65 14.73 -7.93 0.40
N SER A 66 14.32 -6.79 0.96
CA SER A 66 15.16 -5.60 1.06
C SER A 66 16.24 -5.75 2.14
N GLY A 67 15.94 -6.53 3.20
CA GLY A 67 16.80 -6.78 4.35
C GLY A 67 16.90 -5.60 5.31
N ARG A 68 16.00 -4.61 5.20
CA ARG A 68 16.02 -3.40 6.03
C ARG A 68 14.61 -2.87 6.29
N GLU A 69 14.49 -2.16 7.39
CA GLU A 69 13.31 -1.33 7.65
C GLU A 69 13.38 -0.03 6.84
N VAL A 70 12.20 0.48 6.48
CA VAL A 70 12.02 1.72 5.75
C VAL A 70 10.93 2.53 6.46
N GLU A 71 11.23 3.78 6.79
CA GLU A 71 10.27 4.64 7.47
C GLU A 71 9.20 5.21 6.51
N PRO A 72 7.96 5.37 6.99
CA PRO A 72 6.89 5.99 6.22
C PRO A 72 7.15 7.46 5.90
N SER A 73 6.52 7.95 4.85
CA SER A 73 6.49 9.37 4.53
C SER A 73 5.51 10.11 5.46
N LYS A 74 6.04 10.72 6.53
CA LYS A 74 5.24 11.52 7.47
C LYS A 74 4.51 12.68 6.78
N TRP A 75 5.14 13.25 5.75
CA TRP A 75 4.54 14.32 4.95
C TRP A 75 3.32 13.84 4.18
N ASP A 76 3.42 12.69 3.49
CA ASP A 76 2.30 12.15 2.72
C ASP A 76 1.17 11.70 3.64
N ILE A 77 1.50 11.08 4.79
CA ILE A 77 0.49 10.75 5.83
C ILE A 77 -0.31 12.00 6.23
N PHE A 78 0.38 13.11 6.47
CA PHE A 78 -0.28 14.37 6.82
C PHE A 78 -1.12 14.90 5.66
N LYS A 79 -0.53 15.01 4.47
CA LYS A 79 -1.14 15.57 3.27
C LYS A 79 -2.42 14.82 2.88
N PHE A 80 -2.35 13.51 2.68
CA PHE A 80 -3.50 12.72 2.19
C PHE A 80 -4.62 12.65 3.21
N TYR A 81 -4.29 12.56 4.50
CA TYR A 81 -5.29 12.65 5.57
C TYR A 81 -6.07 13.96 5.48
N TRP A 82 -5.40 15.11 5.40
CA TRP A 82 -6.08 16.39 5.34
C TRP A 82 -6.90 16.58 4.06
N ILE A 83 -6.39 16.10 2.92
CA ILE A 83 -7.13 16.13 1.67
C ILE A 83 -8.43 15.33 1.79
N ALA A 84 -8.38 14.11 2.36
CA ALA A 84 -9.58 13.30 2.59
C ALA A 84 -10.56 13.96 3.57
N MET A 85 -10.06 14.68 4.58
CA MET A 85 -10.91 15.36 5.56
C MET A 85 -11.58 16.63 5.01
N ILE A 86 -10.92 17.37 4.13
CA ILE A 86 -11.41 18.65 3.58
C ILE A 86 -12.29 18.42 2.34
N PHE A 87 -11.82 17.59 1.41
CA PHE A 87 -12.48 17.35 0.12
C PHE A 87 -13.34 16.09 0.10
N GLY A 88 -13.39 15.36 1.21
CA GLY A 88 -14.11 14.11 1.35
C GLY A 88 -13.24 12.89 1.08
N LEU A 89 -13.60 11.79 1.75
CA LEU A 89 -12.86 10.53 1.74
C LEU A 89 -12.54 10.03 0.32
N ASN A 90 -13.54 10.09 -0.57
CA ASN A 90 -13.44 9.62 -1.95
C ASN A 90 -12.37 10.37 -2.75
N PHE A 91 -12.24 11.69 -2.55
CA PHE A 91 -11.23 12.50 -3.22
C PHE A 91 -9.84 12.19 -2.71
N GLY A 92 -9.68 12.04 -1.39
CA GLY A 92 -8.41 11.68 -0.76
C GLY A 92 -7.89 10.32 -1.23
N LEU A 93 -8.76 9.30 -1.23
CA LEU A 93 -8.41 7.95 -1.67
C LEU A 93 -7.98 7.92 -3.13
N LYS A 94 -8.79 8.50 -4.03
CA LYS A 94 -8.45 8.54 -5.46
C LYS A 94 -7.15 9.30 -5.77
N LEU A 95 -6.81 10.30 -4.96
CA LEU A 95 -5.55 11.02 -5.11
C LEU A 95 -4.35 10.16 -4.65
N MET A 96 -4.58 9.28 -3.67
CA MET A 96 -3.57 8.37 -3.12
C MET A 96 -3.25 7.25 -4.11
N GLU A 97 -4.27 6.60 -4.70
CA GLU A 97 -4.13 5.61 -5.78
C GLU A 97 -3.27 6.13 -6.95
N ARG A 98 -3.55 7.36 -7.39
CA ARG A 98 -2.75 8.04 -8.43
C ARG A 98 -1.30 8.29 -8.01
N GLY A 99 -1.04 8.39 -6.71
CA GLY A 99 0.30 8.51 -6.15
C GLY A 99 1.08 7.21 -6.31
N GLU A 100 0.42 6.08 -6.07
CA GLU A 100 0.99 4.75 -6.27
C GLU A 100 1.28 4.48 -7.75
N GLU A 101 0.34 4.75 -8.65
CA GLU A 101 0.55 4.67 -10.11
C GLU A 101 1.78 5.48 -10.56
N ARG A 102 1.95 6.69 -10.01
CA ARG A 102 3.10 7.58 -10.29
C ARG A 102 4.41 7.08 -9.72
N ALA A 103 4.39 6.24 -8.69
CA ALA A 103 5.59 5.60 -8.18
C ALA A 103 6.18 4.60 -9.20
N GLN A 104 5.42 4.28 -10.26
CA GLN A 104 5.84 3.43 -11.38
C GLN A 104 6.40 2.08 -10.92
N ILE A 105 5.83 1.54 -9.84
CA ILE A 105 6.20 0.22 -9.34
C ILE A 105 5.78 -0.82 -10.37
N ASN A 106 6.76 -1.50 -10.97
CA ASN A 106 6.50 -2.53 -11.96
C ASN A 106 6.51 -3.90 -11.29
N TYR A 107 5.38 -4.29 -10.71
CA TYR A 107 5.22 -5.58 -10.06
C TYR A 107 5.51 -6.78 -10.97
N ASN A 108 5.29 -6.66 -12.28
CA ASN A 108 5.65 -7.71 -13.24
C ASN A 108 7.17 -7.88 -13.37
N GLU A 109 7.92 -6.79 -13.38
CA GLU A 109 9.39 -6.84 -13.42
C GLU A 109 9.94 -7.40 -12.10
N ILE A 110 9.41 -6.93 -10.97
CA ILE A 110 9.76 -7.44 -9.64
C ILE A 110 9.43 -8.94 -9.55
N GLY A 111 8.29 -9.36 -10.10
CA GLY A 111 7.80 -10.74 -10.15
C GLY A 111 8.76 -11.76 -10.77
N LYS A 112 9.68 -11.32 -11.63
CA LYS A 112 10.72 -12.18 -12.23
C LYS A 112 11.75 -12.65 -11.19
N GLU A 113 11.95 -11.86 -10.13
CA GLU A 113 12.91 -12.15 -9.06
C GLU A 113 12.21 -12.49 -7.73
N ILE A 114 11.02 -11.91 -7.49
CA ILE A 114 10.22 -12.06 -6.27
C ILE A 114 8.78 -12.43 -6.68
N PRO A 115 8.44 -13.73 -6.80
CA PRO A 115 7.13 -14.18 -7.27
C PRO A 115 5.94 -13.61 -6.50
N GLU A 116 6.10 -13.33 -5.20
CA GLU A 116 5.06 -12.72 -4.36
C GLU A 116 4.59 -11.35 -4.86
N ALA A 117 5.41 -10.64 -5.65
CA ALA A 117 5.05 -9.36 -6.25
C ALA A 117 3.79 -9.45 -7.14
N ILE A 118 3.58 -10.60 -7.79
CA ILE A 118 2.39 -10.82 -8.62
C ILE A 118 1.13 -10.88 -7.75
N GLN A 119 1.22 -11.56 -6.60
CA GLN A 119 0.11 -11.65 -5.67
C GLN A 119 -0.21 -10.29 -5.05
N ILE A 120 0.81 -9.52 -4.67
CA ILE A 120 0.65 -8.15 -4.16
C ILE A 120 -0.06 -7.28 -5.20
N SER A 121 0.39 -7.31 -6.47
CA SER A 121 -0.28 -6.56 -7.54
C SER A 121 -1.76 -6.90 -7.72
N ILE A 122 -2.17 -8.15 -7.48
CA ILE A 122 -3.58 -8.54 -7.54
C ILE A 122 -4.36 -7.95 -6.35
N GLU A 123 -3.73 -7.90 -5.18
CA GLU A 123 -4.28 -7.32 -3.96
C GLU A 123 -4.45 -5.80 -4.08
N GLU A 124 -3.45 -5.07 -4.62
CA GLU A 124 -3.58 -3.62 -4.91
C GLU A 124 -4.76 -3.32 -5.84
N ASN A 125 -4.89 -4.09 -6.92
CA ASN A 125 -6.02 -3.96 -7.86
C ASN A 125 -7.37 -4.27 -7.18
N GLN A 126 -7.37 -5.06 -6.10
CA GLN A 126 -8.57 -5.36 -5.33
C GLN A 126 -8.86 -4.23 -4.34
N HIS A 127 -7.85 -3.65 -3.71
CA HIS A 127 -7.99 -2.47 -2.87
C HIS A 127 -8.61 -1.31 -3.64
N GLU A 128 -8.11 -1.01 -4.85
CA GLU A 128 -8.70 0.03 -5.72
C GLU A 128 -10.21 -0.19 -5.92
N LYS A 129 -10.62 -1.42 -6.25
CA LYS A 129 -12.03 -1.78 -6.47
C LYS A 129 -12.87 -1.62 -5.22
N GLU A 130 -12.35 -2.00 -4.06
CA GLU A 130 -13.03 -1.84 -2.78
C GLU A 130 -13.22 -0.37 -2.43
N LEU A 131 -12.19 0.45 -2.66
CA LEU A 131 -12.26 1.90 -2.47
C LEU A 131 -13.26 2.53 -3.45
N ILE A 132 -13.30 2.11 -4.73
CA ILE A 132 -14.31 2.56 -5.70
C ILE A 132 -15.72 2.15 -5.26
N ALA A 133 -15.91 0.93 -4.76
CA ALA A 133 -17.21 0.48 -4.27
C ALA A 133 -17.68 1.33 -3.08
N MET A 134 -16.78 1.71 -2.18
CA MET A 134 -17.08 2.66 -1.09
C MET A 134 -17.56 4.04 -1.60
N ILE A 135 -17.10 4.47 -2.77
CA ILE A 135 -17.54 5.73 -3.40
C ILE A 135 -19.00 5.62 -3.86
N GLY A 136 -19.38 4.49 -4.46
CA GLY A 136 -20.71 4.27 -5.03
C GLY A 136 -21.84 4.18 -4.00
N GLU A 137 -21.54 3.83 -2.76
CA GLU A 137 -22.51 3.64 -1.68
C GLU A 137 -22.96 4.93 -0.99
N ASN A 138 -22.35 6.09 -1.32
CA ASN A 138 -22.73 7.40 -0.78
C ASN A 138 -23.74 8.15 -1.68
N LYS A 139 -24.53 7.44 -2.49
CA LYS A 139 -25.65 8.01 -3.24
C LYS A 139 -26.98 7.75 -2.54
#